data_AF-A0A9W3JGP0-F1
#
_entry.id   AF-A0A9W3JGP0-F1
#
_cell.length_a   1.000
_cell.length_b   1.000
_cell.length_c   1.000
_cell.angle_alpha   90.00
_cell.angle_beta   90.00
_cell.angle_gamma   90.00
#
_symmetry.space_group_name_H-M   'P 1'
#
loop_
_entity.id
_entity.type
_entity.pdbx_description
1 polymer ?
#
loop_
_entity_poly.entity_id
_entity_poly.type
_entity_poly.pdbx_seq_one_letter_code
_entity_poly.pdbx_strand_id
1 'polypeptide(L)'
;MKSVTLSLAPTTFVVTGDTKEEMLANAKKAFIEQVSKNLFPHISYSINDADALTLETSFPGLIVETEDGLKGIVTAVKRKTIDVMLAGHLDANDEPQAFKKSNATFEEARSIRCESSKLNWEEGDSGYLKTGEGFKPVVIGKTNTKKTTLHIIGANKSVTLTPIELMLYLKDNKE
;
A
#
# COMPACT_ATOMS: atom_id res chain seq x y z
N MET A 1 -25.56 -5.65 -1.27
CA MET A 1 -24.22 -6.22 -1.09
C MET A 1 -24.26 -7.63 -1.66
N LYS A 2 -23.41 -7.96 -2.65
CA LYS A 2 -23.37 -9.32 -3.23
C LYS A 2 -22.20 -10.05 -2.55
N SER A 3 -22.47 -11.13 -1.84
CA SER A 3 -21.45 -11.98 -1.21
C SER A 3 -21.32 -13.28 -2.00
N VAL A 4 -20.09 -13.72 -2.24
CA VAL A 4 -19.79 -15.07 -2.73
C VAL A 4 -19.29 -15.85 -1.53
N THR A 5 -20.02 -16.90 -1.14
CA THR A 5 -19.62 -17.80 -0.06
C THR A 5 -19.01 -19.06 -0.68
N LEU A 6 -17.72 -19.28 -0.42
CA LEU A 6 -17.00 -20.48 -0.84
C LEU A 6 -17.04 -21.49 0.31
N SER A 7 -17.92 -22.50 0.20
CA SER A 7 -17.89 -23.66 1.08
C SER A 7 -16.94 -24.70 0.51
N LEU A 8 -15.75 -24.80 1.11
CA LEU A 8 -14.83 -25.89 0.82
C LEU A 8 -15.22 -27.10 1.67
N ALA A 9 -15.33 -28.27 1.03
CA ALA A 9 -15.46 -29.52 1.78
C ALA A 9 -14.18 -29.73 2.64
N PRO A 10 -14.30 -30.23 3.87
CA PRO A 10 -13.14 -30.51 4.71
C PRO A 10 -12.17 -31.40 3.94
N THR A 11 -10.96 -30.88 3.72
CA THR A 11 -9.90 -31.56 2.98
C THR A 11 -8.79 -31.90 3.95
N THR A 12 -8.47 -33.18 4.04
CA THR A 12 -7.43 -33.68 4.94
C THR A 12 -6.12 -33.78 4.18
N PHE A 13 -5.07 -33.12 4.68
CA PHE A 13 -3.73 -33.19 4.11
C PHE A 13 -2.88 -34.13 4.97
N VAL A 14 -2.43 -35.23 4.38
CA VAL A 14 -1.45 -36.10 5.02
C VAL A 14 -0.08 -35.54 4.68
N VAL A 15 0.61 -34.97 5.68
CA VAL A 15 1.97 -34.44 5.52
C VAL A 15 2.90 -35.09 6.52
N THR A 16 4.11 -35.39 6.04
CA THR A 16 5.21 -35.95 6.83
C THR A 16 6.23 -34.85 7.12
N GLY A 17 6.82 -34.88 8.31
CA GLY A 17 7.90 -33.99 8.71
C GLY A 17 8.45 -34.43 10.06
N ASP A 18 9.74 -34.19 10.28
CA ASP A 18 10.42 -34.63 11.51
C ASP A 18 10.20 -33.62 12.64
N THR A 19 9.83 -32.39 12.30
CA THR A 19 9.54 -31.30 13.25
C THR A 19 8.19 -30.64 12.98
N LYS A 20 7.64 -29.97 13.99
CA LYS A 20 6.35 -29.28 13.89
C LYS A 20 6.38 -28.14 12.87
N GLU A 21 7.48 -27.40 12.77
CA GLU A 21 7.65 -26.33 11.78
C GLU A 21 7.68 -26.88 10.35
N GLU A 22 8.39 -27.99 10.15
CA GLU A 22 8.47 -28.67 8.86
C GLU A 22 7.11 -29.26 8.43
N MET A 23 6.37 -29.87 9.36
CA MET A 23 5.00 -30.34 9.11
C MET A 23 4.08 -29.18 8.69
N LEU A 24 4.24 -28.01 9.29
CA LEU A 24 3.41 -26.84 9.01
C LEU A 24 3.76 -26.21 7.65
N ALA A 25 5.04 -26.16 7.30
CA ALA A 25 5.51 -25.75 5.98
C ALA A 25 5.03 -26.72 4.88
N ASN A 26 5.13 -28.03 5.14
CA ASN A 26 4.66 -29.06 4.21
C ASN A 26 3.13 -29.04 4.06
N ALA A 27 2.38 -28.80 5.13
CA ALA A 27 0.92 -28.61 5.09
C ALA A 27 0.53 -27.42 4.21
N LYS A 28 1.20 -26.27 4.40
CA LYS A 28 0.99 -25.07 3.56
C LYS A 28 1.24 -25.38 2.08
N LYS A 29 2.35 -26.06 1.77
CA LYS A 29 2.72 -26.41 0.40
C LYS A 29 1.69 -27.36 -0.24
N ALA A 30 1.27 -28.40 0.48
CA ALA A 30 0.27 -29.37 0.00
C ALA A 30 -1.10 -28.72 -0.24
N PHE A 31 -1.51 -27.80 0.65
CA PHE A 31 -2.72 -27.01 0.49
C PHE A 31 -2.67 -26.16 -0.79
N ILE A 32 -1.59 -25.40 -0.99
CA ILE A 32 -1.40 -24.56 -2.18
C ILE A 32 -1.44 -25.40 -3.45
N GLU A 33 -0.76 -26.55 -3.49
CA GLU A 33 -0.78 -27.45 -4.64
C GLU A 33 -2.17 -28.00 -4.95
N GLN A 34 -2.95 -28.40 -3.95
CA GLN A 34 -4.25 -29.00 -4.19
C GLN A 34 -5.29 -27.94 -4.59
N VAL A 35 -5.25 -26.77 -3.97
CA VAL A 35 -6.13 -25.66 -4.35
C VAL A 35 -5.77 -25.15 -5.75
N SER A 36 -4.47 -25.04 -6.09
CA SER A 36 -3.98 -24.65 -7.43
C SER A 36 -4.35 -25.62 -8.54
N LYS A 37 -4.40 -26.93 -8.26
CA LYS A 37 -4.71 -27.97 -9.26
C LYS A 37 -6.20 -28.24 -9.44
N ASN A 38 -7.01 -28.18 -8.37
CA ASN A 38 -8.38 -28.73 -8.40
C ASN A 38 -9.51 -27.71 -8.34
N LEU A 39 -9.32 -26.53 -7.72
CA LEU A 39 -10.43 -25.65 -7.38
C LEU A 39 -10.58 -24.46 -8.32
N PHE A 40 -9.51 -23.99 -8.95
CA PHE A 40 -9.61 -22.90 -9.90
C PHE A 40 -8.50 -23.00 -10.97
N PRO A 41 -8.71 -22.47 -12.19
CA PRO A 41 -7.70 -22.47 -13.24
C PRO A 41 -6.49 -21.60 -12.86
N HIS A 42 -5.26 -22.09 -13.09
CA HIS A 42 -3.97 -21.46 -12.80
C HIS A 42 -3.80 -19.98 -13.18
N ILE A 43 -4.71 -19.42 -13.98
CA ILE A 43 -4.58 -18.10 -14.62
C ILE A 43 -5.49 -17.06 -13.96
N SER A 44 -6.44 -17.46 -13.10
CA SER A 44 -7.58 -16.61 -12.73
C SER A 44 -7.67 -16.18 -11.25
N TYR A 45 -6.76 -16.61 -10.38
CA TYR A 45 -6.87 -16.35 -8.95
C TYR A 45 -5.52 -16.40 -8.24
N SER A 46 -5.41 -15.65 -7.14
CA SER A 46 -4.29 -15.68 -6.19
C SER A 46 -4.83 -16.04 -4.82
N ILE A 47 -4.12 -16.89 -4.08
CA ILE A 47 -4.43 -17.21 -2.67
C ILE A 47 -3.52 -16.33 -1.83
N ASN A 48 -4.09 -15.31 -1.21
CA ASN A 48 -3.35 -14.37 -0.36
C ASN A 48 -3.88 -14.43 1.07
N ASP A 49 -3.10 -13.92 2.02
CA ASP A 49 -3.63 -13.60 3.35
C ASP A 49 -4.88 -12.72 3.21
N ALA A 50 -5.87 -12.93 4.08
CA ALA A 50 -7.17 -12.26 4.00
C ALA A 50 -7.07 -10.71 4.01
N ASP A 51 -5.96 -10.18 4.53
CA ASP A 51 -5.71 -8.75 4.69
C ASP A 51 -4.77 -8.16 3.61
N ALA A 52 -4.33 -8.96 2.64
CA ALA A 52 -3.48 -8.50 1.55
C ALA A 52 -4.25 -7.57 0.59
N LEU A 53 -3.57 -6.56 0.05
CA LEU A 53 -4.20 -5.63 -0.89
C LEU A 53 -4.42 -6.26 -2.27
N THR A 54 -5.34 -5.66 -3.02
CA THR A 54 -5.58 -5.92 -4.43
C THR A 54 -5.47 -4.62 -5.21
N LEU A 55 -5.40 -4.68 -6.54
CA LEU A 55 -5.43 -3.48 -7.38
C LEU A 55 -6.73 -2.68 -7.23
N GLU A 56 -7.84 -3.32 -6.86
CA GLU A 56 -9.13 -2.66 -6.66
C GLU A 56 -9.23 -1.94 -5.31
N THR A 57 -8.55 -2.46 -4.28
CA THR A 57 -8.56 -1.88 -2.93
C THR A 57 -7.41 -0.90 -2.70
N SER A 58 -6.38 -0.93 -3.55
CA SER A 58 -5.25 -0.01 -3.51
C SER A 58 -5.59 1.32 -4.17
N PHE A 59 -5.22 2.42 -3.53
CA PHE A 59 -5.32 3.77 -4.11
C PHE A 59 -4.23 4.68 -3.54
N PRO A 60 -3.77 5.69 -4.30
CA PRO A 60 -2.80 6.66 -3.79
C PRO A 60 -3.32 7.42 -2.56
N GLY A 61 -2.50 7.55 -1.52
CA GLY A 61 -2.87 8.09 -0.21
C GLY A 61 -3.35 7.03 0.78
N LEU A 62 -3.40 5.74 0.41
CA LEU A 62 -3.66 4.65 1.34
C LEU A 62 -2.41 4.36 2.19
N ILE A 63 -2.60 4.23 3.51
CA ILE A 63 -1.54 3.80 4.44
C ILE A 63 -1.47 2.28 4.44
N VAL A 64 -0.26 1.76 4.26
CA VAL A 64 0.02 0.33 4.10
C VAL A 64 1.21 -0.08 4.95
N GLU A 65 1.35 -1.38 5.16
CA GLU A 65 2.51 -1.98 5.80
C GLU A 65 3.02 -3.18 4.98
N THR A 66 4.33 -3.35 4.96
CA THR A 66 4.97 -4.54 4.39
C THR A 66 4.86 -5.73 5.34
N GLU A 67 5.19 -6.94 4.88
CA GLU A 67 5.26 -8.13 5.75
C GLU A 67 6.27 -7.95 6.91
N ASP A 68 7.33 -7.19 6.70
CA ASP A 68 8.34 -6.85 7.73
C ASP A 68 7.86 -5.76 8.72
N GLY A 69 6.63 -5.27 8.57
CA GLY A 69 6.04 -4.24 9.44
C GLY A 69 6.49 -2.81 9.14
N LEU A 70 7.14 -2.57 7.99
CA LEU A 70 7.49 -1.22 7.56
C LEU A 70 6.25 -0.51 7.03
N LYS A 71 5.97 0.67 7.57
CA LYS A 71 4.79 1.48 7.24
C LYS A 71 5.12 2.43 6.09
N GLY A 72 4.14 2.68 5.24
CA GLY A 72 4.27 3.61 4.13
C GLY A 72 2.93 4.06 3.56
N ILE A 73 3.02 4.86 2.50
CA ILE A 73 1.88 5.45 1.83
C ILE A 73 1.97 5.15 0.33
N VAL A 74 0.89 4.66 -0.25
CA VAL A 74 0.80 4.42 -1.70
C VAL A 74 0.89 5.77 -2.43
N THR A 75 1.85 5.92 -3.34
CA THR A 75 2.04 7.12 -4.18
C THR A 75 1.42 6.95 -5.55
N ALA A 76 1.41 5.73 -6.10
CA ALA A 76 0.81 5.41 -7.38
C ALA A 76 0.29 3.96 -7.44
N VAL A 77 -0.73 3.75 -8.26
CA VAL A 77 -1.23 2.42 -8.62
C VAL A 77 -0.99 2.22 -10.11
N LYS A 78 -0.14 1.26 -10.45
CA LYS A 78 0.17 0.87 -11.83
C LYS A 78 -0.71 -0.31 -12.24
N ARG A 79 -0.55 -0.77 -13.49
CA ARG A 79 -1.35 -1.87 -14.06
C ARG A 79 -1.18 -3.20 -13.31
N LYS A 80 -0.03 -3.42 -12.67
CA LYS A 80 0.33 -4.68 -12.00
C LYS A 80 0.90 -4.49 -10.60
N THR A 81 1.58 -3.37 -10.37
CA THR A 81 2.24 -3.06 -9.11
C THR A 81 1.66 -1.80 -8.49
N ILE A 82 1.98 -1.56 -7.23
CA ILE A 82 1.79 -0.28 -6.56
C ILE A 82 3.15 0.30 -6.20
N ASP A 83 3.24 1.62 -6.20
CA ASP A 83 4.38 2.37 -5.67
C ASP A 83 4.00 2.84 -4.27
N VAL A 84 4.86 2.55 -3.30
CA VAL A 84 4.69 2.89 -1.89
C VAL A 84 5.95 3.61 -1.44
N MET A 85 5.78 4.80 -0.87
CA MET A 85 6.85 5.47 -0.14
C MET A 85 6.76 5.03 1.32
N LEU A 86 7.73 4.23 1.77
CA LEU A 86 7.86 3.83 3.16
C LEU A 86 8.45 4.97 4.00
N ALA A 87 8.22 4.93 5.31
CA ALA A 87 8.81 5.86 6.24
C ALA A 87 10.35 5.89 6.09
N GLY A 88 10.93 7.09 6.01
CA GLY A 88 12.38 7.27 5.82
C GLY A 88 12.85 7.35 4.36
N HIS A 89 11.96 7.69 3.42
CA HIS A 89 12.25 7.82 1.98
C HIS A 89 12.73 6.53 1.32
N LEU A 90 12.14 5.40 1.71
CA LEU A 90 12.41 4.12 1.05
C LEU A 90 11.30 3.83 0.03
N ASP A 91 11.66 3.85 -1.25
CA ASP A 91 10.77 3.48 -2.34
C ASP A 91 10.57 1.97 -2.41
N ALA A 92 9.32 1.52 -2.35
CA ALA A 92 8.93 0.15 -2.56
C ALA A 92 7.97 0.05 -3.77
N ASN A 93 8.35 -0.73 -4.78
CA ASN A 93 7.47 -1.07 -5.90
C ASN A 93 7.28 -2.57 -5.96
N ASP A 94 6.05 -3.02 -5.68
CA ASP A 94 5.74 -4.44 -5.67
C ASP A 94 4.27 -4.69 -6.04
N GLU A 95 3.90 -5.95 -6.21
CA GLU A 95 2.51 -6.37 -6.33
C GLU A 95 1.71 -5.97 -5.07
N PRO A 96 0.42 -5.63 -5.20
CA PRO A 96 -0.41 -5.26 -4.04
C PRO A 96 -0.37 -6.29 -2.89
N GLN A 97 -0.14 -7.55 -3.22
CA GLN A 97 -0.15 -8.66 -2.27
C GLN A 97 1.01 -8.60 -1.27
N ALA A 98 2.10 -7.91 -1.61
CA ALA A 98 3.23 -7.67 -0.72
C ALA A 98 2.90 -6.66 0.41
N PHE A 99 1.72 -6.03 0.34
CA PHE A 99 1.29 -4.99 1.26
C PHE A 99 -0.05 -5.33 1.90
N LYS A 100 -0.19 -4.91 3.16
CA LYS A 100 -1.43 -5.00 3.93
C LYS A 100 -1.90 -3.60 4.28
N LYS A 101 -3.21 -3.42 4.43
CA LYS A 101 -3.75 -2.15 4.91
C LYS A 101 -3.31 -1.96 6.37
N SER A 102 -2.63 -0.85 6.66
CA SER A 102 -2.18 -0.57 8.02
C SER A 102 -3.18 0.29 8.78
N ASN A 103 -3.22 0.10 10.10
CA ASN A 103 -3.91 0.99 11.05
C ASN A 103 -3.01 2.13 11.56
N ALA A 104 -1.78 2.22 11.04
CA ALA A 104 -0.85 3.28 11.38
C ALA A 104 -1.44 4.68 11.10
N THR A 105 -1.04 5.63 11.92
CA THR A 105 -1.33 7.04 11.71
C THR A 105 -0.48 7.62 10.58
N PHE A 106 -0.89 8.77 10.05
CA PHE A 106 -0.07 9.49 9.07
C PHE A 106 1.33 9.80 9.60
N GLU A 107 1.48 10.18 10.87
CA GLU A 107 2.79 10.50 11.45
C GLU A 107 3.74 9.30 11.51
N GLU A 108 3.22 8.08 11.63
CA GLU A 108 4.04 6.87 11.64
C GLU A 108 4.44 6.39 10.24
N ALA A 109 3.65 6.73 9.22
CA ALA A 109 3.84 6.25 7.85
C ALA A 109 4.45 7.30 6.91
N ARG A 110 4.44 8.59 7.31
CA ARG A 110 4.87 9.70 6.46
C ARG A 110 6.37 9.66 6.19
N SER A 111 6.73 10.05 4.97
CA SER A 111 8.12 10.31 4.64
C SER A 111 8.46 11.78 4.85
N ILE A 112 9.28 12.05 5.87
CA ILE A 112 9.70 13.39 6.24
C ILE A 112 10.91 13.77 5.39
N ARG A 113 10.79 14.90 4.69
CA ARG A 113 11.86 15.47 3.88
C ARG A 113 13.08 15.78 4.73
N CYS A 114 14.26 15.41 4.23
CA CYS A 114 15.51 15.84 4.84
C CYS A 114 15.74 17.34 4.63
N GLU A 115 16.50 17.98 5.53
CA GLU A 115 16.77 19.43 5.47
C GLU A 115 17.37 19.88 4.13
N SER A 116 18.25 19.05 3.54
CA SER A 116 18.87 19.33 2.23
C SER A 116 17.89 19.28 1.06
N SER A 117 16.75 18.59 1.19
CA SER A 117 15.74 18.46 0.13
C SER A 117 14.62 19.50 0.24
N LYS A 118 14.56 20.32 1.29
CA LYS A 118 13.43 21.24 1.52
C LYS A 118 13.19 22.27 0.42
N LEU A 119 14.19 22.54 -0.42
CA LEU A 119 14.08 23.43 -1.58
C LEU A 119 13.06 22.95 -2.60
N ASN A 120 12.89 21.63 -2.75
CA ASN A 120 11.96 21.04 -3.70
C ASN A 120 11.07 20.01 -3.01
N TRP A 121 9.91 19.80 -3.60
CA TRP A 121 8.97 18.79 -3.18
C TRP A 121 9.00 17.70 -4.26
N GLU A 122 9.28 16.47 -3.83
CA GLU A 122 9.51 15.31 -4.67
C GLU A 122 8.41 14.26 -4.46
N GLU A 123 8.29 13.33 -5.40
CA GLU A 123 7.32 12.23 -5.29
C GLU A 123 7.59 11.39 -4.03
N GLY A 124 6.53 11.06 -3.29
CA GLY A 124 6.61 10.37 -2.00
C GLY A 124 6.84 11.27 -0.79
N ASP A 125 7.20 12.54 -0.97
CA ASP A 125 7.25 13.48 0.13
C ASP A 125 5.88 13.62 0.80
N SER A 126 5.89 13.69 2.13
CA SER A 126 4.66 13.74 2.91
C SER A 126 4.56 15.04 3.71
N GLY A 127 3.40 15.68 3.64
CA GLY A 127 3.17 16.96 4.30
C GLY A 127 1.70 17.26 4.54
N TYR A 128 1.43 18.53 4.77
CA TYR A 128 0.13 19.06 5.15
C TYR A 128 -0.32 20.13 4.16
N LEU A 129 -1.42 19.87 3.47
CA LEU A 129 -2.07 20.85 2.62
C LEU A 129 -2.93 21.78 3.47
N LYS A 130 -2.60 23.07 3.50
CA LYS A 130 -3.41 24.11 4.13
C LYS A 130 -4.65 24.39 3.30
N THR A 131 -5.83 24.16 3.86
CA THR A 131 -7.13 24.44 3.26
C THR A 131 -7.93 25.39 4.14
N GLY A 132 -9.07 25.91 3.65
CA GLY A 132 -9.99 26.71 4.46
C GLY A 132 -10.57 25.96 5.67
N GLU A 133 -10.60 24.62 5.63
CA GLU A 133 -11.07 23.74 6.71
C GLU A 133 -9.95 23.31 7.67
N GLY A 134 -8.73 23.82 7.49
CA GLY A 134 -7.53 23.43 8.23
C GLY A 134 -6.55 22.60 7.39
N PHE A 135 -5.68 21.86 8.06
CA PHE A 135 -4.61 21.08 7.42
C PHE A 135 -5.06 19.66 7.09
N LYS A 136 -4.85 19.25 5.84
CA LYS A 136 -5.11 17.87 5.39
C LYS A 136 -3.78 17.16 5.12
N PRO A 137 -3.54 15.98 5.70
CA PRO A 137 -2.34 15.20 5.39
C PRO A 137 -2.37 14.76 3.92
N VAL A 138 -1.24 14.87 3.25
CA VAL A 138 -1.08 14.51 1.84
C VAL A 138 0.28 13.84 1.60
N VAL A 139 0.32 12.99 0.57
CA VAL A 139 1.56 12.52 -0.06
C VAL A 139 1.67 13.08 -1.47
N ILE A 140 2.86 13.44 -1.89
CA ILE A 140 3.12 13.88 -3.25
C ILE A 140 3.12 12.67 -4.17
N GLY A 141 2.26 12.70 -5.18
CA GLY A 141 2.28 11.75 -6.29
C GLY A 141 3.06 12.28 -7.47
N LYS A 142 2.73 11.77 -8.65
CA LYS A 142 3.42 12.11 -9.89
C LYS A 142 3.44 13.62 -10.16
N THR A 143 4.63 14.15 -10.39
CA THR A 143 4.84 15.55 -10.77
C THR A 143 5.04 15.69 -12.28
N ASN A 144 4.42 16.69 -12.89
CA ASN A 144 4.78 17.17 -14.21
C ASN A 144 5.31 18.61 -14.11
N THR A 145 5.94 19.12 -15.17
CA THR A 145 6.60 20.44 -15.16
C THR A 145 5.68 21.62 -14.84
N LYS A 146 4.35 21.45 -14.90
CA LYS A 146 3.38 22.54 -14.67
C LYS A 146 2.59 22.36 -13.38
N LYS A 147 2.43 21.14 -12.90
CA LYS A 147 1.49 20.77 -11.84
C LYS A 147 1.96 19.52 -11.09
N THR A 148 1.76 19.55 -9.78
CA THR A 148 2.03 18.44 -8.87
C THR A 148 0.71 17.92 -8.32
N THR A 149 0.53 16.60 -8.34
CA THR A 149 -0.63 15.96 -7.74
C THR A 149 -0.33 15.56 -6.31
N LEU A 150 -1.20 15.98 -5.38
CA LEU A 150 -1.18 15.64 -3.97
C LEU A 150 -2.32 14.67 -3.69
N HIS A 151 -2.03 13.52 -3.11
CA HIS A 151 -3.03 12.54 -2.71
C HIS A 151 -3.39 12.72 -1.24
N ILE A 152 -4.68 12.85 -0.94
CA ILE A 152 -5.16 13.07 0.44
C ILE A 152 -5.10 11.75 1.19
N ILE A 153 -4.45 11.73 2.35
CA ILE A 153 -4.29 10.48 3.10
C ILE A 153 -5.64 9.95 3.58
N GLY A 154 -5.87 8.65 3.34
CA GLY A 154 -7.11 7.96 3.71
C GLY A 154 -8.33 8.30 2.85
N ALA A 155 -8.20 9.19 1.86
CA ALA A 155 -9.25 9.50 0.91
C ALA A 155 -8.75 9.20 -0.50
N ASN A 156 -9.46 8.38 -1.27
CA ASN A 156 -9.18 8.17 -2.70
C ASN A 156 -9.54 9.44 -3.50
N LYS A 157 -8.79 10.52 -3.24
CA LYS A 157 -8.97 11.88 -3.73
C LYS A 157 -7.61 12.54 -3.87
N SER A 158 -7.49 13.42 -4.85
CA SER A 158 -6.29 14.21 -5.07
C SER A 158 -6.60 15.67 -5.33
N VAL A 159 -5.61 16.51 -5.07
CA VAL A 159 -5.60 17.93 -5.42
C VAL A 159 -4.39 18.17 -6.31
N THR A 160 -4.53 19.05 -7.29
CA THR A 160 -3.42 19.39 -8.18
C THR A 160 -3.05 20.86 -8.00
N LEU A 161 -1.79 21.13 -7.71
CA LEU A 161 -1.27 22.47 -7.47
C LEU A 161 -0.21 22.85 -8.50
N THR A 162 -0.15 24.13 -8.85
CA THR A 162 1.01 24.72 -9.54
C THR A 162 2.21 24.84 -8.58
N PRO A 163 3.45 25.03 -9.09
CA PRO A 163 4.62 25.22 -8.23
C PRO A 163 4.47 26.35 -7.20
N ILE A 164 3.82 27.46 -7.58
CA ILE A 164 3.58 28.60 -6.70
C ILE A 164 2.60 28.22 -5.58
N GLU A 165 1.47 27.60 -5.93
CA GLU A 165 0.46 27.15 -4.95
C GLU A 165 1.04 26.10 -4.01
N LEU A 166 1.89 25.22 -4.52
CA LEU A 166 2.54 24.18 -3.73
C LEU A 166 3.44 24.78 -2.64
N MET A 167 4.27 25.77 -2.98
CA MET A 167 5.07 26.49 -1.98
C MET A 167 4.23 27.25 -0.94
N LEU A 168 3.10 27.81 -1.37
CA LEU A 168 2.22 28.60 -0.50
C LEU A 168 1.46 27.71 0.49
N TYR A 169 0.86 26.62 0.00
CA TYR A 169 -0.14 25.83 0.74
C TYR A 169 0.39 24.53 1.33
N LEU A 170 1.46 23.95 0.81
CA LEU A 170 2.03 22.72 1.34
C LEU A 170 3.06 23.04 2.43
N LYS A 171 2.91 22.38 3.60
CA LYS A 171 3.77 22.54 4.77
C LYS A 171 4.29 21.19 5.25
N ASP A 172 5.49 21.18 5.81
CA ASP A 172 6.02 19.96 6.44
C ASP A 172 5.21 19.61 7.71
N ASN A 173 4.74 20.59 8.48
CA ASN A 173 4.01 20.37 9.73
C ASN A 173 2.72 21.21 9.79
N LYS A 174 1.88 20.96 10.81
CA LYS A 174 0.62 21.68 11.03
C LYS A 174 0.77 23.10 11.60
N GLU A 175 2.00 23.59 11.75
CA GLU A 175 2.35 24.90 12.32
C GLU A 175 2.59 25.96 11.23
#